data_AF-A0A7S0NIM0-F1
#
_entry.id   AF-A0A7S0NIM0-F1
#
_cell.length_a   1.000
_cell.length_b   1.000
_cell.length_c   1.000
_cell.angle_alpha   90.00
_cell.angle_beta   90.00
_cell.angle_gamma   90.00
#
_symmetry.space_group_name_H-M   'P 1'
#
loop_
_entity.id
_entity.type
_entity.pdbx_description
1 polymer ?
#
loop_
_entity_poly.entity_id
_entity_poly.type
_entity_poly.pdbx_seq_one_letter_code
_entity_poly.pdbx_strand_id
1 'polypeptide(L)'
;SYEGGFPASALASLHPDALRAELEPKTASWLSRVAAGEDVEPVVANVREGVKSVNAFKSFAAVDDASGVHRWLRVLSGELAERLVEDRAVLRRQPRHLRLEYRAGLKSTHPRDWHAGRTGELTDVKSKSLGFPPTAANRLAAAAAAWRSSDDDDRDLEEARIEEARRCVEDAAAAIAATATRAFDSLGRDALPSTR
;
A
#
# COMPACT_ATOMS: atom_id res chain seq x y z
N SER A 1 -10.97 6.38 38.45
CA SER A 1 -11.66 5.68 37.35
C SER A 1 -11.65 6.61 36.15
N TYR A 2 -10.95 6.24 35.08
CA TYR A 2 -10.89 7.04 33.86
C TYR A 2 -11.61 6.24 32.76
N GLU A 3 -12.93 6.39 32.72
CA GLU A 3 -13.79 5.77 31.71
C GLU A 3 -14.15 6.85 30.69
N GLY A 4 -13.53 6.79 29.52
CA GLY A 4 -13.68 7.79 28.45
C GLY A 4 -12.43 8.65 28.32
N GLY A 5 -11.84 8.66 27.12
CA GLY A 5 -10.61 9.40 26.82
C GLY A 5 -10.69 10.90 27.13
N PHE A 6 -9.57 11.61 26.96
CA PHE A 6 -9.51 13.06 27.15
C PHE A 6 -10.42 13.78 26.13
N PRO A 7 -11.53 14.42 26.56
CA PRO A 7 -12.40 15.12 25.62
C PRO A 7 -11.72 16.40 25.12
N ALA A 8 -12.09 16.84 23.91
CA ALA A 8 -11.57 18.08 23.34
C ALA A 8 -11.81 19.31 24.25
N SER A 9 -12.89 19.31 25.05
CA SER A 9 -13.15 20.35 26.06
C SER A 9 -12.15 20.36 27.21
N ALA A 10 -11.63 19.20 27.62
CA ALA A 10 -10.57 19.12 28.62
C ALA A 10 -9.25 19.63 28.05
N LEU A 11 -8.98 19.35 26.76
CA LEU A 11 -7.83 19.90 26.04
C LEU A 11 -7.92 21.43 25.89
N ALA A 12 -9.11 21.97 25.60
CA ALA A 12 -9.35 23.43 25.51
C ALA A 12 -9.14 24.16 26.84
N SER A 13 -9.25 23.44 27.97
CA SER A 13 -9.04 23.97 29.31
C SER A 13 -7.56 24.05 29.71
N LEU A 14 -6.65 23.47 28.91
CA LEU A 14 -5.22 23.52 29.17
C LEU A 14 -4.60 24.83 28.68
N HIS A 15 -3.66 25.36 29.46
CA HIS A 15 -2.89 26.53 29.05
C HIS A 15 -2.02 26.18 27.82
N PRO A 16 -2.00 26.99 26.76
CA PRO A 16 -1.22 26.70 25.55
C PRO A 16 0.27 26.44 25.80
N ASP A 17 0.85 27.10 26.81
CA ASP A 17 2.25 26.89 27.17
C ASP A 17 2.52 25.53 27.81
N ALA A 18 1.52 24.92 28.46
CA ALA A 18 1.65 23.55 28.96
C ALA A 18 1.73 22.55 27.81
N LEU A 19 0.98 22.79 26.72
CA LEU A 19 1.06 21.96 25.51
C LEU A 19 2.39 22.14 24.78
N ARG A 20 2.89 23.38 24.68
CA ARG A 20 4.19 23.67 24.02
C ARG A 20 5.40 23.18 24.80
N ALA A 21 5.29 23.03 26.11
CA ALA A 21 6.36 22.48 26.94
C ALA A 21 6.56 20.97 26.69
N GLU A 22 5.48 20.25 26.40
CA GLU A 22 5.48 18.78 26.30
C GLU A 22 5.45 18.26 24.85
N LEU A 23 5.00 19.08 23.90
CA LEU A 23 4.77 18.67 22.52
C LEU A 23 5.58 19.50 21.53
N GLU A 24 5.83 18.89 20.38
CA GLU A 24 6.42 19.56 19.23
C GLU A 24 5.57 20.78 18.82
N PRO A 25 6.18 21.93 18.46
CA PRO A 25 5.46 23.19 18.31
C PRO A 25 4.28 23.13 17.34
N LYS A 26 4.43 22.44 16.20
CA LYS A 26 3.34 22.29 15.23
C LYS A 26 2.18 21.49 15.82
N THR A 27 2.47 20.43 16.55
CA THR A 27 1.47 19.60 17.24
C THR A 27 0.73 20.38 18.33
N ALA A 28 1.45 21.13 19.17
CA ALA A 28 0.87 21.98 20.21
C ALA A 28 -0.07 23.04 19.60
N SER A 29 0.39 23.75 18.58
CA SER A 29 -0.42 24.76 17.87
C SER A 29 -1.65 24.16 17.18
N TRP A 30 -1.52 22.98 16.57
CA TRP A 30 -2.67 22.29 15.96
C TRP A 30 -3.71 21.88 17.00
N LEU A 31 -3.28 21.27 18.12
CA LEU A 31 -4.18 20.84 19.20
C LEU A 31 -4.92 22.00 19.85
N SER A 32 -4.25 23.13 20.11
CA SER A 32 -4.92 24.30 20.68
C SER A 32 -6.04 24.83 19.77
N ARG A 33 -5.83 24.84 18.45
CA ARG A 33 -6.85 25.29 17.47
C ARG A 33 -8.01 24.32 17.39
N VAL A 34 -7.73 23.03 17.21
CA VAL A 34 -8.78 22.01 17.08
C VAL A 34 -9.61 21.92 18.37
N ALA A 35 -9.01 22.08 19.54
CA ALA A 35 -9.73 22.13 20.81
C ALA A 35 -10.68 23.34 20.92
N ALA A 36 -10.37 24.46 20.25
CA ALA A 36 -11.23 25.62 20.12
C ALA A 36 -12.24 25.52 18.97
N GLY A 37 -12.27 24.41 18.24
CA GLY A 37 -13.12 24.24 17.06
C GLY A 37 -12.62 24.99 15.82
N GLU A 38 -11.35 25.40 15.82
CA GLU A 38 -10.72 26.09 14.69
C GLU A 38 -9.99 25.10 13.78
N ASP A 39 -10.42 25.04 12.52
CA ASP A 39 -9.67 24.41 11.44
C ASP A 39 -9.40 25.44 10.34
N VAL A 40 -8.14 25.85 10.21
CA VAL A 40 -7.69 26.82 9.21
C VAL A 40 -7.03 26.13 8.01
N GLU A 41 -7.05 24.79 7.97
CA GLU A 41 -6.52 24.07 6.83
C GLU A 41 -7.39 24.40 5.61
N PRO A 42 -6.79 24.93 4.53
CA PRO A 42 -7.57 25.31 3.37
C PRO A 42 -8.22 24.08 2.76
N VAL A 43 -9.50 24.21 2.38
CA VAL A 43 -10.15 23.19 1.55
C VAL A 43 -9.49 23.22 0.18
N VAL A 44 -8.52 22.33 -0.04
CA VAL A 44 -7.87 22.16 -1.34
C VAL A 44 -8.71 21.19 -2.15
N ALA A 45 -9.18 21.63 -3.33
CA ALA A 45 -9.78 20.72 -4.29
C ALA A 45 -8.81 19.57 -4.55
N ASN A 46 -9.25 18.33 -4.37
CA ASN A 46 -8.42 17.19 -4.70
C ASN A 46 -8.28 17.13 -6.23
N VAL A 47 -7.26 17.81 -6.77
CA VAL A 47 -7.02 17.94 -8.23
C VAL A 47 -6.67 16.60 -8.87
N ARG A 48 -6.44 15.55 -8.06
CA ARG A 48 -6.23 14.19 -8.55
C ARG A 48 -7.57 13.48 -8.64
N GLU A 49 -7.97 13.21 -9.87
CA GLU A 49 -9.05 12.26 -10.15
C GLU A 49 -8.61 10.84 -9.70
N GLY A 50 -9.48 10.18 -8.93
CA GLY A 50 -9.26 8.83 -8.41
C GLY A 50 -8.32 8.72 -7.19
N VAL A 51 -7.95 7.48 -6.87
CA VAL A 51 -7.12 7.16 -5.70
C VAL A 51 -5.66 7.58 -5.89
N LYS A 52 -4.94 7.90 -4.80
CA LYS A 52 -3.51 8.28 -4.87
C LYS A 52 -2.57 7.10 -5.16
N SER A 53 -2.98 5.88 -4.83
CA SER A 53 -2.22 4.65 -5.01
C SER A 53 -3.15 3.46 -5.18
N VAL A 54 -2.74 2.48 -5.99
CA VAL A 54 -3.39 1.17 -6.11
C VAL A 54 -2.53 0.15 -5.38
N ASN A 55 -3.14 -0.74 -4.60
CA ASN A 55 -2.43 -1.74 -3.80
C ASN A 55 -3.04 -3.13 -3.99
N ALA A 56 -2.27 -4.16 -3.65
CA ALA A 56 -2.74 -5.51 -3.39
C ALA A 56 -1.97 -5.98 -2.15
N PHE A 57 -2.67 -6.35 -1.10
CA PHE A 57 -2.04 -6.72 0.17
C PHE A 57 -2.80 -7.84 0.86
N LYS A 58 -2.09 -8.60 1.69
CA LYS A 58 -2.69 -9.64 2.51
C LYS A 58 -1.89 -9.82 3.78
N SER A 59 -2.61 -10.09 4.87
CA SER A 59 -2.01 -10.55 6.12
C SER A 59 -2.04 -12.08 6.14
N PHE A 60 -0.97 -12.67 6.63
CA PHE A 60 -0.78 -14.12 6.65
C PHE A 60 -0.43 -14.58 8.07
N ALA A 61 -0.67 -15.87 8.33
CA ALA A 61 0.18 -16.57 9.29
C ALA A 61 1.65 -16.46 8.85
N ALA A 62 2.60 -16.62 9.77
CA ALA A 62 4.01 -16.54 9.45
C ALA A 62 4.36 -17.43 8.23
N VAL A 63 5.02 -16.84 7.25
CA VAL A 63 5.64 -17.56 6.12
C VAL A 63 7.10 -17.69 6.46
N ASP A 64 7.59 -18.92 6.52
CA ASP A 64 8.92 -19.30 6.99
C ASP A 64 9.92 -19.55 5.86
N ASP A 65 9.44 -19.64 4.62
CA ASP A 65 10.28 -19.91 3.46
C ASP A 65 10.13 -18.88 2.32
N ALA A 66 11.23 -18.66 1.59
CA ALA A 66 11.27 -17.69 0.51
C ALA A 66 10.35 -18.07 -0.68
N SER A 67 10.15 -19.36 -0.94
CA SER A 67 9.29 -19.82 -2.03
C SER A 67 7.82 -19.52 -1.76
N GLY A 68 7.38 -19.62 -0.50
CA GLY A 68 6.08 -19.19 -0.04
C GLY A 68 5.86 -17.70 -0.24
N VAL A 69 6.86 -16.87 0.09
CA VAL A 69 6.82 -15.43 -0.18
C VAL A 69 6.74 -15.16 -1.68
N HIS A 70 7.59 -15.78 -2.50
CA HIS A 70 7.58 -15.61 -3.96
C HIS A 70 6.24 -16.00 -4.57
N ARG A 71 5.61 -17.08 -4.09
CA ARG A 71 4.25 -17.49 -4.51
C ARG A 71 3.23 -16.39 -4.22
N TRP A 72 3.24 -15.82 -3.01
CA TRP A 72 2.34 -14.72 -2.67
C TRP A 72 2.60 -13.45 -3.46
N LEU A 73 3.86 -13.12 -3.74
CA LEU A 73 4.20 -11.99 -4.59
C LEU A 73 3.63 -12.14 -6.01
N ARG A 74 3.59 -13.36 -6.57
CA ARG A 74 2.92 -13.61 -7.87
C ARG A 74 1.42 -13.37 -7.79
N VAL A 75 0.75 -13.91 -6.77
CA VAL A 75 -0.69 -13.74 -6.57
C VAL A 75 -1.06 -12.26 -6.42
N LEU A 76 -0.38 -11.54 -5.52
CA LEU A 76 -0.62 -10.12 -5.28
C LEU A 76 -0.29 -9.26 -6.50
N SER A 77 0.71 -9.65 -7.30
CA SER A 77 1.03 -8.95 -8.55
C SER A 77 -0.02 -9.15 -9.63
N GLY A 78 -0.70 -10.30 -9.66
CA GLY A 78 -1.85 -10.55 -10.53
C GLY A 78 -3.01 -9.60 -10.21
N GLU A 79 -3.47 -9.59 -8.96
CA GLU A 79 -4.52 -8.68 -8.49
C GLU A 79 -4.15 -7.21 -8.75
N LEU A 80 -2.89 -6.83 -8.48
CA LEU A 80 -2.41 -5.48 -8.73
C LEU A 80 -2.43 -5.13 -10.22
N ALA A 81 -2.05 -6.05 -11.11
CA ALA A 81 -2.06 -5.80 -12.55
C ALA A 81 -3.48 -5.59 -13.08
N GLU A 82 -4.44 -6.41 -12.68
CA GLU A 82 -5.85 -6.26 -13.05
C GLU A 82 -6.39 -4.87 -12.67
N ARG A 83 -6.18 -4.47 -11.42
CA ARG A 83 -6.61 -3.16 -10.91
C ARG A 83 -5.90 -2.00 -11.60
N LEU A 84 -4.63 -2.17 -12.00
CA LEU A 84 -3.89 -1.15 -12.74
C LEU A 84 -4.34 -1.02 -14.20
N VAL A 85 -4.83 -2.10 -14.83
CA VAL A 85 -5.45 -2.02 -16.16
C VAL A 85 -6.73 -1.21 -16.09
N GLU A 86 -7.60 -1.50 -15.13
CA GLU A 86 -8.84 -0.74 -14.90
C GLU A 86 -8.54 0.74 -14.61
N ASP A 87 -7.60 1.01 -13.69
CA ASP A 87 -7.15 2.37 -13.35
C ASP A 87 -6.67 3.15 -14.58
N ARG A 88 -5.93 2.49 -15.48
CA ARG A 88 -5.46 3.09 -16.74
C ARG A 88 -6.59 3.26 -17.76
N ALA A 89 -7.51 2.31 -17.85
CA ALA A 89 -8.66 2.38 -18.74
C ALA A 89 -9.57 3.57 -18.37
N VAL A 90 -9.75 3.84 -17.08
CA VAL A 90 -10.57 4.96 -16.60
C VAL A 90 -9.79 6.28 -16.59
N LEU A 91 -8.65 6.34 -15.89
CA LEU A 91 -7.97 7.59 -15.56
C LEU A 91 -6.82 7.97 -16.50
N ARG A 92 -6.54 7.14 -17.53
CA ARG A 92 -5.49 7.39 -18.55
C ARG A 92 -4.09 7.66 -17.98
N ARG A 93 -3.80 7.13 -16.79
CA ARG A 93 -2.55 7.36 -16.07
C ARG A 93 -1.63 6.14 -16.08
N GLN A 94 -0.40 6.32 -15.61
CA GLN A 94 0.62 5.28 -15.58
C GLN A 94 1.32 5.24 -14.21
N PRO A 95 1.47 4.05 -13.61
CA PRO A 95 2.26 3.92 -12.40
C PRO A 95 3.74 4.21 -12.69
N ARG A 96 4.38 4.99 -11.80
CA ARG A 96 5.81 5.34 -11.89
C ARG A 96 6.68 4.64 -10.85
N HIS A 97 6.06 4.24 -9.75
CA HIS A 97 6.75 3.61 -8.62
C HIS A 97 6.02 2.36 -8.18
N LEU A 98 6.79 1.37 -7.71
CA LEU A 98 6.32 0.17 -7.03
C LEU A 98 6.91 0.18 -5.62
N ARG A 99 6.07 -0.08 -4.60
CA ARG A 99 6.52 -0.23 -3.22
C ARG A 99 6.22 -1.64 -2.74
N LEU A 100 7.25 -2.34 -2.27
CA LEU A 100 7.12 -3.58 -1.53
C LEU A 100 7.18 -3.24 -0.04
N GLU A 101 6.23 -3.74 0.74
CA GLU A 101 6.22 -3.63 2.20
C GLU A 101 5.80 -4.96 2.81
N TYR A 102 6.49 -5.40 3.86
CA TYR A 102 6.17 -6.61 4.62
C TYR A 102 6.63 -6.50 6.06
N ARG A 103 6.10 -7.37 6.91
CA ARG A 103 6.44 -7.46 8.34
C ARG A 103 7.26 -8.71 8.60
N ALA A 104 8.32 -8.55 9.37
CA ALA A 104 9.38 -9.54 9.47
C ALA A 104 10.30 -9.29 10.66
N GLY A 105 10.94 -10.36 11.16
CA GLY A 105 11.94 -10.28 12.24
C GLY A 105 11.30 -9.89 13.57
N LEU A 106 11.26 -10.81 14.52
CA LEU A 106 10.76 -10.50 15.87
C LEU A 106 11.68 -9.48 16.54
N LYS A 107 11.10 -8.41 17.09
CA LYS A 107 11.84 -7.44 17.89
C LYS A 107 12.35 -8.09 19.16
N SER A 108 13.45 -7.58 19.71
CA SER A 108 13.94 -8.01 21.03
C SER A 108 12.91 -7.79 22.14
N THR A 109 12.01 -6.82 21.96
CA THR A 109 10.92 -6.52 22.90
C THR A 109 9.71 -7.44 22.77
N HIS A 110 9.66 -8.33 21.75
CA HIS A 110 8.46 -9.12 21.47
C HIS A 110 7.93 -9.92 22.67
N PRO A 111 8.74 -10.50 23.60
CA PRO A 111 8.18 -11.24 24.73
C PRO A 111 7.35 -10.33 25.64
N ARG A 112 7.85 -9.12 25.92
CA ARG A 112 7.14 -8.12 26.72
C ARG A 112 5.89 -7.63 25.99
N ASP A 113 6.00 -7.35 24.70
CA ASP A 113 4.89 -6.83 23.90
C ASP A 113 3.78 -7.85 23.71
N TRP A 114 4.14 -9.13 23.56
CA TRP A 114 3.20 -10.25 23.53
C TRP A 114 2.38 -10.34 24.81
N HIS A 115 3.05 -10.35 25.98
CA HIS A 115 2.37 -10.41 27.28
C HIS A 115 1.49 -9.19 27.55
N ALA A 116 1.80 -8.05 26.94
CA ALA A 116 1.01 -6.83 27.04
C ALA A 116 -0.07 -6.68 25.95
N GLY A 117 -0.27 -7.70 25.09
CA GLY A 117 -1.26 -7.68 24.02
C GLY A 117 -0.92 -6.76 22.83
N ARG A 118 0.31 -6.22 22.75
CA ARG A 118 0.78 -5.36 21.66
C ARG A 118 1.25 -6.18 20.45
N THR A 119 0.35 -6.99 19.89
CA THR A 119 0.68 -7.94 18.82
C THR A 119 1.10 -7.28 17.50
N GLY A 120 0.66 -6.03 17.25
CA GLY A 120 1.05 -5.26 16.06
C GLY A 120 2.49 -4.73 16.06
N GLU A 121 3.18 -4.79 17.20
CA GLU A 121 4.53 -4.24 17.39
C GLU A 121 5.63 -5.30 17.43
N LEU A 122 5.26 -6.58 17.34
CA LEU A 122 6.16 -7.72 17.52
C LEU A 122 7.24 -7.84 16.44
N THR A 123 6.97 -7.33 15.24
CA THR A 123 7.84 -7.47 14.07
C THR A 123 8.24 -6.12 13.51
N ASP A 124 9.40 -6.05 12.87
CA ASP A 124 9.78 -4.88 12.09
C ASP A 124 9.00 -4.78 10.78
N VAL A 125 8.77 -3.55 10.32
CA VAL A 125 8.29 -3.28 8.97
C VAL A 125 9.50 -3.11 8.06
N LYS A 126 9.57 -3.89 6.99
CA LYS A 126 10.55 -3.76 5.92
C LYS A 126 9.85 -3.18 4.70
N SER A 127 10.46 -2.20 4.05
CA SER A 127 9.89 -1.55 2.88
C SER A 127 10.97 -1.18 1.86
N LYS A 128 10.65 -1.30 0.57
CA LYS A 128 11.51 -0.87 -0.53
C LYS A 128 10.68 -0.25 -1.66
N SER A 129 11.06 0.96 -2.05
CA SER A 129 10.49 1.68 -3.18
C SER A 129 11.38 1.52 -4.41
N LEU A 130 10.77 1.30 -5.56
CA LEU A 130 11.42 0.99 -6.83
C LEU A 130 10.75 1.78 -7.95
N GLY A 131 11.46 1.94 -9.08
CA GLY A 131 10.81 2.32 -10.33
C GLY A 131 9.83 1.23 -10.77
N PHE A 132 8.69 1.63 -11.33
CA PHE A 132 7.74 0.67 -11.88
C PHE A 132 8.33 0.00 -13.14
N PRO A 133 8.23 -1.34 -13.28
CA PRO A 133 8.87 -2.05 -14.40
C PRO A 133 8.33 -1.56 -15.75
N PRO A 134 9.19 -1.07 -16.68
CA PRO A 134 8.74 -0.55 -17.97
C PRO A 134 8.00 -1.58 -18.81
N THR A 135 8.44 -2.85 -18.74
CA THR A 135 7.78 -3.98 -19.42
C THR A 135 6.35 -4.14 -18.94
N ALA A 136 6.10 -4.11 -17.63
CA ALA A 136 4.74 -4.16 -17.09
C ALA A 136 3.93 -2.95 -17.54
N ALA A 137 4.51 -1.75 -17.52
CA ALA A 137 3.80 -0.54 -17.90
C ALA A 137 3.32 -0.56 -19.37
N ASN A 138 4.16 -1.08 -20.28
CA ASN A 138 3.80 -1.26 -21.68
C ASN A 138 2.67 -2.29 -21.86
N ARG A 139 2.72 -3.39 -21.10
CA ARG A 139 1.70 -4.44 -21.13
C ARG A 139 0.36 -3.98 -20.56
N LEU A 140 0.37 -3.23 -19.46
CA LEU A 140 -0.83 -2.57 -18.92
C LEU A 140 -1.45 -1.62 -19.95
N ALA A 141 -0.62 -0.90 -20.72
CA ALA A 141 -1.12 -0.02 -21.78
C ALA A 141 -1.80 -0.77 -22.91
N ALA A 142 -1.24 -1.89 -23.35
CA ALA A 142 -1.84 -2.76 -24.36
C ALA A 142 -3.18 -3.35 -23.87
N ALA A 143 -3.22 -3.90 -22.65
CA ALA A 143 -4.43 -4.44 -22.05
C ALA A 143 -5.55 -3.38 -21.90
N ALA A 144 -5.20 -2.17 -21.43
CA ALA A 144 -6.18 -1.09 -21.26
C ALA A 144 -6.71 -0.53 -22.59
N ALA A 145 -5.99 -0.70 -23.70
CA ALA A 145 -6.48 -0.31 -25.02
C ALA A 145 -7.55 -1.28 -25.53
N ALA A 146 -7.39 -2.58 -25.28
CA ALA A 146 -8.37 -3.60 -25.63
C ALA A 146 -9.71 -3.40 -24.90
N TRP A 147 -9.68 -2.99 -23.63
CA TRP A 147 -10.88 -2.66 -22.84
C TRP A 147 -11.78 -1.55 -23.43
N ARG A 148 -11.28 -0.75 -24.38
CA ARG A 148 -12.01 0.41 -24.93
C ARG A 148 -12.67 0.13 -26.29
N SER A 149 -12.39 -0.99 -26.92
CA SER A 149 -12.68 -1.24 -28.34
C SER A 149 -13.93 -2.09 -28.60
N SER A 150 -14.94 -2.00 -27.71
CA SER A 150 -16.10 -2.91 -27.69
C SER A 150 -17.20 -2.62 -28.72
N ASP A 151 -16.92 -1.85 -29.78
CA ASP A 151 -17.93 -1.43 -30.77
C ASP A 151 -17.96 -2.32 -32.04
N ASP A 152 -17.26 -3.46 -32.06
CA ASP A 152 -17.27 -4.38 -33.22
C ASP A 152 -18.28 -5.53 -33.05
N ASP A 153 -19.16 -5.72 -34.04
CA ASP A 153 -20.18 -6.79 -34.09
C ASP A 153 -19.60 -8.20 -34.37
N ASP A 154 -18.28 -8.32 -34.54
CA ASP A 154 -17.61 -9.58 -34.86
C ASP A 154 -17.09 -10.28 -33.60
N ARG A 155 -17.81 -11.32 -33.17
CA ARG A 155 -17.53 -12.10 -31.95
C ARG A 155 -16.16 -12.76 -31.94
N ASP A 156 -15.65 -13.21 -33.09
CA ASP A 156 -14.38 -13.91 -33.16
C ASP A 156 -13.20 -12.94 -32.97
N LEU A 157 -13.33 -11.72 -33.51
CA LEU A 157 -12.37 -10.64 -33.29
C LEU A 157 -12.38 -10.14 -31.85
N GLU A 158 -13.55 -10.10 -31.22
CA GLU A 158 -13.69 -9.71 -29.82
C GLU A 158 -13.08 -10.73 -28.86
N GLU A 159 -13.31 -12.04 -29.08
CA GLU A 159 -12.69 -13.10 -28.27
C GLU A 159 -11.16 -13.07 -28.36
N ALA A 160 -10.61 -12.89 -29.58
CA ALA A 160 -9.17 -12.76 -29.78
C ALA A 160 -8.57 -11.54 -29.05
N ARG A 161 -9.30 -10.42 -28.99
CA ARG A 161 -8.87 -9.21 -28.27
C ARG A 161 -8.89 -9.42 -26.76
N ILE A 162 -9.94 -10.06 -26.23
CA ILE A 162 -10.04 -10.38 -24.80
C ILE A 162 -8.88 -11.28 -24.38
N GLU A 163 -8.54 -12.28 -25.20
CA GLU A 163 -7.44 -13.18 -24.90
C GLU A 163 -6.08 -12.48 -24.97
N GLU A 164 -5.86 -11.60 -25.95
CA GLU A 164 -4.66 -10.76 -26.00
C GLU A 164 -4.53 -9.84 -24.78
N ALA A 165 -5.65 -9.26 -24.34
CA ALA A 165 -5.69 -8.41 -23.15
C ALA A 165 -5.33 -9.20 -21.89
N ARG A 166 -5.87 -10.41 -21.72
CA ARG A 166 -5.53 -11.32 -20.61
C ARG A 166 -4.06 -11.66 -20.60
N ARG A 167 -3.50 -12.05 -21.75
CA ARG A 167 -2.06 -12.30 -21.89
C ARG A 167 -1.22 -11.09 -21.51
N CYS A 168 -1.64 -9.88 -21.91
CA CYS A 168 -0.97 -8.66 -21.51
C CYS A 168 -1.05 -8.41 -19.99
N VAL A 169 -2.19 -8.68 -19.35
CA VAL A 169 -2.32 -8.59 -17.88
C VAL A 169 -1.38 -9.59 -17.19
N GLU A 170 -1.32 -10.83 -17.67
CA GLU A 170 -0.43 -11.86 -17.12
C GLU A 170 1.04 -11.49 -17.26
N ASP A 171 1.46 -11.00 -18.43
CA ASP A 171 2.83 -10.52 -18.65
C ASP A 171 3.18 -9.33 -17.72
N ALA A 172 2.23 -8.42 -17.51
CA ALA A 172 2.40 -7.31 -16.58
C ALA A 172 2.57 -7.81 -15.14
N ALA A 173 1.70 -8.73 -14.71
CA ALA A 173 1.76 -9.36 -13.40
C ALA A 173 3.09 -10.07 -13.18
N ALA A 174 3.58 -10.83 -14.17
CA ALA A 174 4.86 -11.52 -14.12
C ALA A 174 6.04 -10.54 -13.96
N ALA A 175 6.04 -9.43 -14.69
CA ALA A 175 7.07 -8.40 -14.60
C ALA A 175 7.05 -7.66 -13.25
N ILE A 176 5.87 -7.37 -12.70
CA ILE A 176 5.71 -6.81 -11.35
C ILE A 176 6.24 -7.81 -10.30
N ALA A 177 5.82 -9.07 -10.38
CA ALA A 177 6.22 -10.13 -9.46
C ALA A 177 7.74 -10.34 -9.48
N ALA A 178 8.36 -10.39 -10.66
CA ALA A 178 9.81 -10.52 -10.79
C ALA A 178 10.56 -9.35 -10.16
N THR A 179 10.01 -8.13 -10.29
CA THR A 179 10.58 -6.92 -9.68
C THR A 179 10.45 -6.94 -8.17
N ALA A 180 9.28 -7.30 -7.65
CA ALA A 180 9.04 -7.45 -6.21
C ALA A 180 9.89 -8.57 -5.60
N THR A 181 10.07 -9.68 -6.31
CA THR A 181 10.89 -10.83 -5.88
C THR A 181 12.35 -10.41 -5.73
N ARG A 182 12.94 -9.76 -6.74
CA ARG A 182 14.31 -9.22 -6.64
C ARG A 182 14.45 -8.23 -5.49
N ALA A 183 13.42 -7.41 -5.26
CA ALA A 183 13.42 -6.45 -4.16
C ALA A 183 13.40 -7.14 -2.80
N PHE A 184 12.56 -8.15 -2.64
CA PHE A 184 12.52 -9.00 -1.44
C PHE A 184 13.88 -9.67 -1.20
N ASP A 185 14.42 -10.35 -2.20
CA ASP A 185 15.70 -11.07 -2.08
C ASP A 185 16.86 -10.12 -1.72
N SER A 186 16.84 -8.89 -2.23
CA SER A 186 17.85 -7.87 -1.92
C SER A 186 17.76 -7.26 -0.53
N LEU A 187 16.62 -7.39 0.16
CA LEU A 187 16.45 -6.91 1.54
C LEU A 187 16.97 -7.93 2.57
N GLY A 188 17.31 -9.16 2.16
CA GLY A 188 17.89 -10.21 3.00
C GLY A 188 16.86 -11.13 3.68
N ARG A 189 17.28 -12.38 3.93
CA ARG A 189 16.45 -13.46 4.53
C ARG A 189 16.18 -13.32 6.01
N ASP A 190 16.83 -12.39 6.71
CA ASP A 190 16.51 -12.02 8.11
C ASP A 190 15.06 -11.48 8.26
N ALA A 191 14.37 -11.39 7.12
CA ALA A 191 12.95 -11.17 6.94
C ALA A 191 12.04 -12.34 7.39
N LEU A 192 12.52 -13.58 7.37
CA LEU A 192 11.73 -14.73 7.75
C LEU A 192 11.93 -14.97 9.25
N PRO A 193 10.89 -15.30 10.03
CA PRO A 193 11.11 -15.71 11.41
C PRO A 193 12.10 -16.87 11.37
N SER A 194 13.25 -16.69 12.01
CA SER A 194 14.16 -17.79 12.30
C SER A 194 13.36 -18.80 13.13
N THR A 195 12.81 -19.80 12.46
CA THR A 195 12.63 -21.08 13.10
C THR A 195 14.03 -21.62 13.30
N ARG A 196 14.35 -21.82 14.58
CA ARG A 196 15.60 -22.44 15.05
C ARG A 196 16.03 -23.63 14.21
#